data_AF-A0A2S6SZV6-F1
#
_entry.id   AF-A0A2S6SZV6-F1
#
_cell.length_a   1.000
_cell.length_b   1.000
_cell.length_c   1.000
_cell.angle_alpha   90.00
_cell.angle_beta   90.00
_cell.angle_gamma   90.00
#
_symmetry.space_group_name_H-M   'P 1'
#
loop_
_entity.id
_entity.type
_entity.pdbx_description
1 polymer ?
#
loop_
_entity_poly.entity_id
_entity_poly.type
_entity_poly.pdbx_seq_one_letter_code
_entity_poly.pdbx_strand_id
1 'polypeptide(L)' 'MSNAQIKIKIVPQLKDNYSYIVYSDEKKLAVIIDPAESTSIIDFIQKKSLT' A
#
# COMPACT_ATOMS: atom_id res chain seq x y z
N MET A 1 -15.08 -20.07 -4.50
CA MET A 1 -14.95 -18.60 -4.63
C MET A 1 -13.63 -18.21 -4.00
N SER A 2 -12.77 -17.41 -4.66
CA SER A 2 -11.57 -16.88 -4.01
C SER A 2 -11.99 -15.83 -2.98
N ASN A 3 -11.64 -16.03 -1.71
CA ASN A 3 -11.75 -14.96 -0.73
C ASN A 3 -10.69 -13.91 -1.09
N ALA A 4 -11.10 -12.87 -1.81
CA ALA A 4 -10.21 -11.74 -2.12
C ALA A 4 -9.78 -11.10 -0.80
N GLN A 5 -8.56 -11.42 -0.37
CA GLN A 5 -8.03 -10.93 0.89
C GLN A 5 -7.48 -9.51 0.68
N ILE A 6 -8.18 -8.54 1.24
CA ILE A 6 -7.67 -7.17 1.38
C ILE A 6 -6.61 -7.16 2.48
N LYS A 7 -5.48 -6.53 2.20
CA LYS A 7 -4.33 -6.41 3.10
C LYS A 7 -4.05 -4.94 3.37
N ILE A 8 -3.51 -4.65 4.55
CA ILE A 8 -3.13 -3.31 4.96
C ILE A 8 -1.65 -3.34 5.33
N LYS A 9 -0.85 -2.46 4.71
CA LYS A 9 0.52 -2.17 5.11
C LYS A 9 0.56 -0.76 5.69
N ILE A 10 0.98 -0.66 6.93
CA ILE A 10 1.26 0.62 7.59
C ILE A 10 2.67 1.07 7.18
N VAL A 11 2.81 2.33 6.80
CA VAL A 11 4.08 2.93 6.40
C VAL A 11 4.32 4.15 7.30
N PRO A 12 5.36 4.13 8.15
CA PRO A 12 5.75 5.33 8.91
C PRO A 12 6.06 6.50 7.98
N GLN A 13 5.62 7.70 8.36
CA GLN A 13 5.83 8.93 7.61
C GLN A 13 6.24 10.05 8.57
N LEU A 14 7.19 10.88 8.15
CA LEU A 14 7.67 12.00 8.96
C LEU A 14 8.03 11.54 10.39
N LYS A 15 7.45 12.17 11.42
CA LYS A 15 7.79 11.90 12.83
C LYS A 15 6.79 10.99 13.54
N ASP A 16 5.51 11.20 13.32
CA ASP A 16 4.40 10.57 14.05
C ASP A 16 3.19 10.23 13.16
N ASN A 17 3.32 10.43 11.84
CA ASN A 17 2.27 10.14 10.88
C ASN A 17 2.45 8.77 10.25
N TYR A 18 1.34 8.24 9.70
CA TYR A 18 1.33 6.95 9.03
C TYR A 18 0.50 7.02 7.76
N SER A 19 1.10 6.55 6.66
CA SER A 19 0.37 6.21 5.45
C SER A 19 -0.11 4.78 5.53
N TYR A 20 -1.19 4.47 4.82
CA TYR A 20 -1.71 3.12 4.71
C TYR A 20 -1.79 2.71 3.25
N ILE A 21 -1.20 1.56 2.92
CA ILE A 21 -1.39 0.92 1.63
C ILE A 21 -2.40 -0.20 1.82
N VAL A 22 -3.60 -0.01 1.28
CA VAL A 22 -4.67 -1.01 1.24
C VAL A 22 -4.64 -1.68 -0.11
N TYR A 23 -4.39 -2.98 -0.18
CA TYR A 23 -4.16 -3.65 -1.46
C TYR A 23 -4.68 -5.08 -1.51
N SER A 24 -4.81 -5.60 -2.74
CA SER A 24 -5.13 -7.00 -3.02
C SER A 24 -4.04 -7.62 -3.86
N ASP A 25 -3.42 -8.71 -3.38
CA ASP A 25 -2.45 -9.47 -4.18
C ASP A 25 -3.12 -10.17 -5.39
N GLU A 26 -4.44 -10.46 -5.31
CA GLU A 26 -5.21 -11.10 -6.39
C GLU A 26 -5.62 -10.10 -7.45
N LYS A 27 -6.20 -8.96 -7.06
CA LYS A 27 -6.66 -7.93 -8.01
C LYS A 27 -5.53 -7.04 -8.53
N LYS A 28 -4.36 -7.07 -7.87
CA LYS A 28 -3.21 -6.20 -8.14
C LYS A 28 -3.55 -4.71 -8.06
N LEU A 29 -4.54 -4.36 -7.25
CA LEU A 29 -4.95 -2.98 -7.01
C LEU A 29 -4.47 -2.54 -5.62
N ALA A 30 -4.07 -1.27 -5.51
CA ALA A 30 -3.76 -0.63 -4.26
C ALA A 30 -4.39 0.77 -4.16
N VAL A 31 -4.73 1.17 -2.94
CA VAL A 31 -5.06 2.55 -2.57
C VAL A 31 -4.10 2.97 -1.48
N ILE A 32 -3.61 4.21 -1.59
CA ILE A 32 -2.72 4.83 -0.62
C ILE A 32 -3.50 5.93 0.10
N ILE A 33 -3.51 5.85 1.42
CA ILE A 33 -4.17 6.83 2.28
C ILE A 33 -3.10 7.71 2.92
N ASP A 34 -3.30 9.02 2.79
CA ASP A 34 -2.50 10.11 3.37
C ASP A 34 -0.97 10.06 3.11
N PRO A 35 -0.52 9.95 1.84
CA PRO A 35 0.91 9.90 1.53
C PRO A 35 1.60 11.25 1.73
N ALA A 36 2.36 11.38 2.82
CA ALA A 36 3.26 12.52 3.04
C ALA A 36 4.62 12.36 2.34
N GLU A 37 5.11 11.12 2.19
CA GLU A 37 6.38 10.76 1.56
C GLU A 37 6.16 9.59 0.56
N SER A 38 6.76 9.68 -0.63
CA SER A 38 6.38 8.79 -1.74
C SER A 38 7.36 7.66 -2.04
N THR A 39 8.66 7.80 -1.77
CA THR A 39 9.70 6.86 -2.23
C THR A 39 9.44 5.42 -1.77
N SER A 40 9.27 5.20 -0.46
CA SER A 40 9.06 3.86 0.10
C SER A 40 7.72 3.24 -0.32
N ILE A 41 6.72 4.08 -0.64
CA ILE A 41 5.41 3.66 -1.13
C ILE A 41 5.54 3.22 -2.59
N ILE A 42 6.15 4.02 -3.45
CA ILE A 42 6.37 3.70 -4.88
C ILE A 42 7.18 2.41 -5.02
N ASP A 43 8.27 2.25 -4.27
CA ASP A 43 9.11 1.04 -4.30
C ASP A 43 8.30 -0.22 -3.94
N PHE A 44 7.40 -0.11 -2.95
CA PHE A 44 6.53 -1.21 -2.55
C PHE A 44 5.53 -1.58 -3.66
N ILE A 45 4.87 -0.58 -4.25
CA ILE A 45 3.90 -0.76 -5.35
C ILE A 45 4.57 -1.44 -6.55
N GLN A 46 5.74 -0.95 -6.97
CA GLN A 46 6.51 -1.51 -8.10
C GLN A 46 6.96 -2.94 -7.83
N LYS A 47 7.54 -3.21 -6.65
CA LYS A 47 8.01 -4.55 -6.26
C LYS A 47 6.88 -5.59 -6.22
N LYS A 48 5.66 -5.17 -5.90
CA LYS A 48 4.47 -6.02 -5.85
C LYS A 48 3.68 -6.06 -7.17
N SER A 49 4.09 -5.27 -8.16
CA SER A 49 3.37 -5.06 -9.42
C SER A 49 1.90 -4.70 -9.17
N LEU A 50 1.67 -3.80 -8.21
CA LEU A 50 0.36 -3.25 -7.91
C LEU A 50 0.13 -2.00 -8.79
N THR A 51 -1.13 -1.72 -9.08
CA THR A 51 -1.60 -0.51 -9.76
C THR A 51 -2.42 0.34 -8.81
#